data_AF-A0A1M5NPR2-F1
#
_entry.id   AF-A0A1M5NPR2-F1
#
_cell.length_a   1.000
_cell.length_b   1.000
_cell.length_c   1.000
_cell.angle_alpha   90.00
_cell.angle_beta   90.00
_cell.angle_gamma   90.00
#
_symmetry.space_group_name_H-M   'P 1'
#
loop_
_entity.id
_entity.type
_entity.pdbx_description
1 polymer ?
#
loop_
_entity_poly.entity_id
_entity_poly.type
_entity_poly.pdbx_seq_one_letter_code
_entity_poly.pdbx_strand_id
1 'polypeptide(L)'
;MKKHLFPLFLLVLGANVQAQQDFFAIAGKDTSSIVFSDFRVMNAANGTSGEKVFSSEETAKVFSQDRKGPVAEDKNSYSHSQAVTMAALAYDPSNNNLVYMPMFSSNIYVLNAKTKEITLVENTVSKITSCDINSHITRMATGYDGNIYALNNAGTQLLQISKKGNQYIVSDLGIITDDASNGKNSFTAMETGFGGDMIADAENNFYVFSASGNVFKVTAKELKAKFVGKISGIPDNYSVNGSAVNSKGKVVIASAKGDNLYEVDLQTLQAKALPGGEKPHIYDLASRYFANDRTSSVSALANIDIFPTRVNEHFINVNVNDKSVKGNLKLSVFDISGKNVGKQDLSVKDGSLNQQVLLKNLINGAYIVNITDESGKVLLSKKIIVTQ
;
A
#
# COMPACT_ATOMS: atom_id res chain seq x y z
N MET A 1 -33.41 42.65 -44.01
CA MET A 1 -32.99 42.61 -42.58
C MET A 1 -33.82 41.56 -41.85
N LYS A 2 -33.17 40.50 -41.36
CA LYS A 2 -33.53 39.74 -40.14
C LYS A 2 -32.51 38.60 -39.99
N LYS A 3 -31.48 38.85 -39.19
CA LYS A 3 -30.51 37.83 -38.76
C LYS A 3 -31.09 37.17 -37.51
N HIS A 4 -31.31 35.87 -37.56
CA HIS A 4 -31.62 35.08 -36.37
C HIS A 4 -30.31 34.71 -35.68
N LEU A 5 -30.11 35.25 -34.48
CA LEU A 5 -29.05 34.84 -33.55
C LEU A 5 -29.52 33.56 -32.84
N PHE A 6 -28.75 32.49 -32.95
CA PHE A 6 -28.88 31.29 -32.11
C PHE A 6 -27.83 31.39 -31.00
N PRO A 7 -28.18 31.28 -29.70
CA PRO A 7 -27.17 31.25 -28.65
C PRO A 7 -26.58 29.85 -28.55
N LEU A 8 -25.26 29.77 -28.75
CA LEU A 8 -24.45 28.57 -28.57
C LEU A 8 -24.21 28.37 -27.06
N PHE A 9 -24.92 27.43 -26.44
CA PHE A 9 -24.59 26.94 -25.10
C PHE A 9 -23.32 26.09 -25.17
N LEU A 10 -22.17 26.67 -24.83
CA LEU A 10 -20.95 25.91 -24.54
C LEU A 10 -21.13 25.23 -23.16
N LEU A 11 -21.51 23.95 -23.15
CA LEU A 11 -21.38 23.11 -21.96
C LEU A 11 -19.88 22.76 -21.82
N VAL A 12 -19.19 23.46 -20.93
CA VAL A 12 -17.88 23.01 -20.44
C VAL A 12 -18.16 21.81 -19.53
N LEU A 13 -18.02 20.60 -20.08
CA LEU A 13 -17.90 19.37 -19.29
C LEU A 13 -16.58 19.48 -18.52
N GLY A 14 -16.65 19.99 -17.30
CA GLY A 14 -15.57 19.86 -16.33
C GLY A 14 -15.31 18.37 -16.12
N ALA A 15 -14.19 17.88 -16.64
CA ALA A 15 -13.66 16.59 -16.23
C ALA A 15 -13.32 16.72 -14.73
N ASN A 16 -14.23 16.26 -13.88
CA ASN A 16 -13.89 15.97 -12.49
C ASN A 16 -12.91 14.80 -12.54
N VAL A 17 -11.62 15.12 -12.55
CA VAL A 17 -10.58 14.17 -12.19
C VAL A 17 -10.85 13.87 -10.71
N GLN A 18 -11.62 12.82 -10.42
CA GLN A 18 -11.61 12.26 -9.08
C GLN A 18 -10.16 11.88 -8.81
N ALA A 19 -9.49 12.63 -7.95
CA ALA A 19 -8.19 12.25 -7.43
C ALA A 19 -8.33 10.82 -6.86
N GLN A 20 -7.54 9.89 -7.38
CA GLN A 20 -7.57 8.52 -6.94
C GLN A 20 -7.17 8.49 -5.45
N GLN A 21 -8.09 8.09 -4.56
CA GLN A 21 -7.84 7.98 -3.12
C GLN A 21 -7.06 6.69 -2.83
N ASP A 22 -5.75 6.72 -3.06
CA ASP A 22 -4.91 5.52 -2.95
C ASP A 22 -3.54 5.77 -2.31
N PHE A 23 -3.39 6.94 -1.72
CA PHE A 23 -2.23 7.35 -0.96
C PHE A 23 -2.71 8.05 0.31
N PHE A 24 -2.41 7.44 1.45
CA PHE A 24 -2.97 7.77 2.76
C PHE A 24 -1.85 8.11 3.74
N ALA A 25 -2.19 8.88 4.77
CA ALA A 25 -1.28 9.25 5.83
C ALA A 25 -1.95 9.11 7.19
N ILE A 26 -1.16 8.73 8.20
CA ILE A 26 -1.42 9.09 9.59
C ILE A 26 -0.91 10.51 9.77
N ALA A 27 -1.83 11.47 9.95
CA ALA A 27 -1.48 12.86 10.16
C ALA A 27 -1.59 13.28 11.62
N GLY A 28 -0.68 14.16 12.03
CA GLY A 28 -0.53 14.69 13.37
C GLY A 28 -1.06 16.10 13.56
N LYS A 29 -1.19 16.50 14.83
CA LYS A 29 -1.31 17.90 15.23
C LYS A 29 0.07 18.58 15.14
N ASP A 30 0.07 19.90 14.91
CA ASP A 30 1.28 20.73 14.91
C ASP A 30 1.81 20.89 16.36
N THR A 31 2.55 19.88 16.81
CA THR A 31 3.17 19.82 18.13
C THR A 31 4.51 19.09 18.04
N SER A 32 5.36 19.24 19.05
CA SER A 32 6.65 18.53 19.12
C SER A 32 6.52 17.02 19.38
N SER A 33 5.34 16.55 19.76
CA SER A 33 5.07 15.17 20.15
C SER A 33 4.19 14.47 19.12
N ILE A 34 4.24 13.14 19.08
CA ILE A 34 3.30 12.35 18.27
C ILE A 34 1.92 12.45 18.90
N VAL A 35 1.05 13.22 18.26
CA VAL A 35 -0.36 13.36 18.59
C VAL A 35 -1.17 13.15 17.32
N PHE A 36 -1.79 11.98 17.21
CA PHE A 36 -2.68 11.62 16.12
C PHE A 36 -3.83 12.64 15.99
N SER A 37 -4.07 13.08 14.76
CA SER A 37 -5.20 13.94 14.40
C SER A 37 -6.21 13.16 13.58
N ASP A 38 -5.78 12.63 12.43
CA ASP A 38 -6.65 11.99 11.45
C ASP A 38 -5.88 11.10 10.46
N PHE A 39 -6.60 10.15 9.88
CA PHE A 39 -6.23 9.52 8.62
C PHE A 39 -6.70 10.42 7.49
N ARG A 40 -5.82 10.68 6.52
CA ARG A 40 -6.16 11.51 5.36
C ARG A 40 -5.59 10.97 4.07
N VAL A 41 -6.22 11.37 2.98
CA VAL A 41 -5.67 11.21 1.63
C VAL A 41 -4.60 12.26 1.42
N MET A 42 -3.49 11.89 0.77
CA MET A 42 -2.45 12.82 0.34
C MET A 42 -2.30 12.77 -1.17
N ASN A 43 -1.99 13.92 -1.77
CA ASN A 43 -1.61 13.94 -3.18
C ASN A 43 -0.09 13.68 -3.29
N ALA A 44 0.29 12.48 -3.71
CA ALA A 44 1.70 12.09 -3.81
C ALA A 44 2.49 12.80 -4.93
N ALA A 45 1.83 13.52 -5.85
CA ALA A 45 2.51 14.25 -6.93
C ALA A 45 2.98 15.64 -6.50
N ASN A 46 2.31 16.26 -5.52
CA ASN A 46 2.65 17.59 -5.05
C ASN A 46 2.77 17.69 -3.52
N GLY A 47 2.43 16.67 -2.75
CA GLY A 47 2.54 16.66 -1.29
C GLY A 47 1.43 17.41 -0.54
N THR A 48 0.35 17.82 -1.20
CA THR A 48 -0.76 18.53 -0.53
C THR A 48 -1.72 17.58 0.18
N SER A 49 -2.27 18.02 1.32
CA SER A 49 -3.28 17.29 2.08
C SER A 49 -4.62 17.25 1.33
N GLY A 50 -5.30 16.10 1.39
CA GLY A 50 -6.63 15.88 0.83
C GLY A 50 -7.70 15.69 1.90
N GLU A 51 -8.72 14.90 1.54
CA GLU A 51 -9.86 14.58 2.43
C GLU A 51 -9.40 13.83 3.70
N LYS A 52 -10.01 14.19 4.84
CA LYS A 52 -9.89 13.43 6.09
C LYS A 52 -10.84 12.24 6.04
N VAL A 53 -10.28 11.04 6.10
CA VAL A 53 -11.02 9.77 6.06
C VAL A 53 -11.70 9.50 7.40
N PHE A 54 -10.94 9.67 8.49
CA PHE A 54 -11.41 9.43 9.86
C PHE A 54 -10.51 10.18 10.84
N SER A 55 -11.09 10.76 11.89
CA SER A 55 -10.37 11.61 12.84
C SER A 55 -10.51 11.18 14.30
N SER A 56 -9.64 11.71 15.15
CA SER A 56 -9.68 11.54 16.61
C SER A 56 -10.94 12.10 17.28
N GLU A 57 -11.63 13.04 16.63
CA GLU A 57 -12.84 13.71 17.14
C GLU A 57 -14.14 13.01 16.70
N GLU A 58 -14.06 12.07 15.74
CA GLU A 58 -15.21 11.31 15.26
C GLU A 58 -15.62 10.19 16.22
N THR A 59 -16.90 9.80 16.18
CA THR A 59 -17.37 8.62 16.91
C THR A 59 -16.92 7.34 16.20
N ALA A 60 -16.04 6.57 16.84
CA ALA A 60 -15.66 5.23 16.39
C ALA A 60 -16.76 4.20 16.68
N LYS A 61 -17.07 3.35 15.71
CA LYS A 61 -17.80 2.09 15.92
C LYS A 61 -16.83 0.93 15.72
N VAL A 62 -16.43 0.30 16.82
CA VAL A 62 -15.43 -0.76 16.81
C VAL A 62 -16.10 -2.10 17.02
N PHE A 63 -15.81 -3.05 16.13
CA PHE A 63 -16.27 -4.43 16.17
C PHE A 63 -15.10 -5.35 16.46
N SER A 64 -15.20 -6.13 17.53
CA SER A 64 -14.24 -7.17 17.85
C SER A 64 -14.41 -8.35 16.91
N GLN A 65 -13.31 -8.78 16.29
CA GLN A 65 -13.30 -9.98 15.46
C GLN A 65 -13.53 -11.24 16.32
N ASP A 66 -12.92 -11.30 17.51
CA ASP A 66 -13.01 -12.47 18.39
C ASP A 66 -14.39 -12.61 19.04
N ARG A 67 -14.96 -11.49 19.50
CA ARG A 67 -16.29 -11.46 20.13
C ARG A 67 -17.43 -11.42 19.10
N LYS A 68 -17.11 -11.16 17.82
CA LYS A 68 -18.08 -11.04 16.72
C LYS A 68 -19.18 -10.01 17.00
N GLY A 69 -18.80 -8.86 17.53
CA GLY A 69 -19.77 -7.83 17.94
C GLY A 69 -19.12 -6.50 18.32
N PRO A 70 -19.95 -5.46 18.57
CA PRO A 70 -19.45 -4.16 18.96
C PRO A 70 -18.76 -4.21 20.33
N VAL A 71 -17.71 -3.41 20.49
CA VAL A 71 -16.98 -3.26 21.75
C VAL A 71 -16.84 -1.79 22.11
N ALA A 72 -16.94 -1.50 23.41
CA ALA A 72 -16.56 -0.22 23.96
C ALA A 72 -15.06 -0.25 24.30
N GLU A 73 -14.33 0.76 23.85
CA GLU A 73 -12.90 0.90 24.14
C GLU A 73 -12.67 1.86 25.31
N ASP A 74 -11.64 1.58 26.11
CA ASP A 74 -11.13 2.54 27.09
C ASP A 74 -10.27 3.60 26.39
N LYS A 75 -10.85 4.79 26.23
CA LYS A 75 -10.21 5.96 25.59
C LYS A 75 -9.05 6.55 26.39
N ASN A 76 -8.83 6.12 27.63
CA ASN A 76 -7.67 6.55 28.43
C ASN A 76 -6.48 5.61 28.30
N SER A 77 -6.66 4.44 27.67
CA SER A 77 -5.57 3.48 27.45
C SER A 77 -4.80 3.80 26.16
N TYR A 78 -3.70 3.10 25.89
CA TYR A 78 -3.05 3.14 24.57
C TYR A 78 -3.68 2.17 23.56
N SER A 79 -4.58 1.31 24.02
CA SER A 79 -5.19 0.22 23.26
C SER A 79 -6.60 0.58 22.80
N HIS A 80 -6.71 1.68 22.06
CA HIS A 80 -7.96 2.05 21.38
C HIS A 80 -7.72 2.54 19.94
N SER A 81 -8.76 2.45 19.11
CA SER A 81 -8.75 2.74 17.66
C SER A 81 -8.40 4.19 17.30
N GLN A 82 -8.44 5.10 18.26
CA GLN A 82 -8.15 6.53 18.10
C GLN A 82 -6.99 6.99 18.98
N ALA A 83 -6.11 6.08 19.40
CA ALA A 83 -5.00 6.38 20.28
C ALA A 83 -4.10 7.50 19.71
N VAL A 84 -3.66 8.40 20.58
CA VAL A 84 -2.83 9.55 20.19
C VAL A 84 -1.48 9.13 19.60
N THR A 85 -1.02 7.92 19.92
CA THR A 85 0.29 7.38 19.53
C THR A 85 0.20 6.47 18.31
N MET A 86 -0.57 6.86 17.29
CA MET A 86 -0.68 6.10 16.04
C MET A 86 0.60 6.23 15.21
N ALA A 87 1.17 5.11 14.76
CA ALA A 87 2.50 5.13 14.14
C ALA A 87 2.74 4.09 13.04
N ALA A 88 1.78 3.22 12.73
CA ALA A 88 1.94 2.18 11.72
C ALA A 88 0.69 2.11 10.85
N LEU A 89 0.81 2.18 9.52
CA LEU A 89 -0.30 2.17 8.57
C LEU A 89 0.02 1.36 7.30
N ALA A 90 -0.94 0.54 6.88
CA ALA A 90 -0.95 -0.08 5.57
C ALA A 90 -2.30 0.10 4.89
N TYR A 91 -2.29 0.07 3.55
CA TYR A 91 -3.50 0.11 2.75
C TYR A 91 -3.75 -1.24 2.09
N ASP A 92 -4.87 -1.88 2.45
CA ASP A 92 -5.36 -3.09 1.80
C ASP A 92 -6.40 -2.69 0.72
N PRO A 93 -6.01 -2.69 -0.57
CA PRO A 93 -6.89 -2.26 -1.65
C PRO A 93 -8.01 -3.27 -1.93
N SER A 94 -8.00 -4.48 -1.37
CA SER A 94 -9.02 -5.49 -1.65
C SER A 94 -10.40 -5.07 -1.17
N ASN A 95 -10.46 -4.35 -0.05
CA ASN A 95 -11.69 -3.88 0.58
C ASN A 95 -11.69 -2.39 0.92
N ASN A 96 -10.73 -1.61 0.41
CA ASN A 96 -10.53 -0.20 0.75
C ASN A 96 -10.31 -0.01 2.27
N ASN A 97 -9.41 -0.82 2.83
CA ASN A 97 -9.15 -0.88 4.26
C ASN A 97 -7.82 -0.21 4.60
N LEU A 98 -7.81 0.60 5.64
CA LEU A 98 -6.62 1.11 6.32
C LEU A 98 -6.36 0.21 7.54
N VAL A 99 -5.23 -0.49 7.55
CA VAL A 99 -4.80 -1.33 8.66
C VAL A 99 -3.75 -0.58 9.46
N TYR A 100 -3.92 -0.49 10.77
CA TYR A 100 -3.06 0.34 11.58
C TYR A 100 -2.89 -0.17 13.00
N MET A 101 -1.81 0.29 13.65
CA MET A 101 -1.50 -0.03 15.05
C MET A 101 -1.05 1.23 15.81
N PRO A 102 -1.54 1.43 17.04
CA PRO A 102 -0.90 2.32 18.00
C PRO A 102 0.46 1.77 18.42
N MET A 103 1.44 2.66 18.55
CA MET A 103 2.83 2.35 18.87
C MET A 103 2.99 1.49 20.16
N PHE A 104 2.13 1.71 21.15
CA PHE A 104 2.21 1.09 22.48
C PHE A 104 1.16 -0.01 22.71
N SER A 105 0.49 -0.48 21.66
CA SER A 105 -0.57 -1.49 21.77
C SER A 105 -0.36 -2.64 20.82
N SER A 106 -0.64 -3.86 21.28
CA SER A 106 -0.73 -5.04 20.40
C SER A 106 -1.97 -5.04 19.52
N ASN A 107 -2.96 -4.18 19.77
CA ASN A 107 -4.18 -4.14 18.98
C ASN A 107 -3.90 -3.72 17.54
N ILE A 108 -4.45 -4.49 16.61
CA ILE A 108 -4.49 -4.15 15.19
C ILE A 108 -5.91 -3.70 14.87
N TYR A 109 -6.03 -2.61 14.13
CA TYR A 109 -7.30 -2.07 13.70
C TYR A 109 -7.40 -2.05 12.19
N VAL A 110 -8.59 -2.31 11.68
CA VAL A 110 -8.90 -2.30 10.25
C VAL A 110 -10.07 -1.34 10.04
N LEU A 111 -9.77 -0.13 9.58
CA LEU A 111 -10.76 0.89 9.23
C LEU A 111 -11.14 0.74 7.75
N ASN A 112 -12.41 0.53 7.46
CA ASN A 112 -12.88 0.69 6.09
C ASN A 112 -12.96 2.18 5.75
N ALA A 113 -12.14 2.65 4.80
CA ALA A 113 -12.04 4.08 4.49
C ALA A 113 -13.35 4.66 3.91
N LYS A 114 -14.26 3.82 3.41
CA LYS A 114 -15.55 4.25 2.87
C LYS A 114 -16.67 4.20 3.92
N THR A 115 -16.83 3.10 4.64
CA THR A 115 -17.93 2.94 5.61
C THR A 115 -17.61 3.50 6.99
N LYS A 116 -16.33 3.75 7.27
CA LYS A 116 -15.79 4.16 8.57
C LYS A 116 -15.99 3.16 9.71
N GLU A 117 -16.35 1.92 9.37
CA GLU A 117 -16.41 0.83 10.33
C GLU A 117 -15.00 0.37 10.67
N ILE A 118 -14.77 0.06 11.96
CA ILE A 118 -13.47 -0.37 12.47
C ILE A 118 -13.62 -1.78 13.01
N THR A 119 -12.79 -2.69 12.50
CA THR A 119 -12.62 -4.03 13.09
C THR A 119 -11.39 -4.01 13.98
N LEU A 120 -11.55 -4.39 15.25
CA LEU A 120 -10.46 -4.73 16.14
C LEU A 120 -10.06 -6.20 15.88
N VAL A 121 -8.78 -6.39 15.58
CA VAL A 121 -8.13 -7.69 15.44
C VAL A 121 -7.29 -7.91 16.69
N GLU A 122 -7.89 -8.56 17.67
CA GLU A 122 -7.19 -8.98 18.88
C GLU A 122 -6.11 -10.01 18.54
N ASN A 123 -4.93 -9.87 19.16
CA ASN A 123 -3.87 -10.86 19.04
C ASN A 123 -2.98 -10.85 20.28
N THR A 124 -2.45 -12.03 20.60
CA THR A 124 -1.46 -12.26 21.67
C THR A 124 -0.05 -12.48 21.10
N VAL A 125 0.09 -12.36 19.78
CA VAL A 125 1.34 -12.65 19.05
C VAL A 125 2.27 -11.45 19.11
N SER A 126 1.74 -10.24 18.94
CA SER A 126 2.50 -9.00 19.04
C SER A 126 2.97 -8.75 20.48
N LYS A 127 4.29 -8.54 20.64
CA LYS A 127 4.95 -8.36 21.95
C LYS A 127 5.34 -6.90 22.12
N ILE A 128 4.38 -6.06 22.49
CA ILE A 128 4.58 -4.62 22.63
C ILE A 128 4.46 -4.23 24.11
N THR A 129 5.37 -3.38 24.58
CA THR A 129 5.27 -2.75 25.89
C THR A 129 5.55 -1.25 25.80
N SER A 130 4.83 -0.45 26.58
CA SER A 130 4.96 1.02 26.55
C SER A 130 6.37 1.51 26.93
N CYS A 131 7.06 0.80 27.83
CA CYS A 131 8.38 1.19 28.32
C CYS A 131 9.56 0.70 27.46
N ASP A 132 9.32 -0.13 26.43
CA ASP A 132 10.37 -0.62 25.54
C ASP A 132 10.19 -0.11 24.11
N ILE A 133 10.94 0.94 23.77
CA ILE A 133 10.93 1.53 22.43
C ILE A 133 11.34 0.54 21.33
N ASN A 134 12.10 -0.50 21.66
CA ASN A 134 12.48 -1.53 20.69
C ASN A 134 11.27 -2.34 20.21
N SER A 135 10.30 -2.54 21.11
CA SER A 135 9.10 -3.35 20.88
C SER A 135 8.02 -2.63 20.07
N HIS A 136 8.09 -1.31 19.95
CA HIS A 136 7.07 -0.50 19.30
C HIS A 136 7.01 -0.76 17.80
N ILE A 137 5.78 -0.91 17.28
CA ILE A 137 5.50 -1.07 15.84
C ILE A 137 5.32 0.30 15.21
N THR A 138 6.16 0.63 14.25
CA THR A 138 6.15 1.92 13.53
C THR A 138 6.22 1.78 12.01
N ARG A 139 6.33 0.55 11.53
CA ARG A 139 6.54 0.23 10.12
C ARG A 139 5.46 -0.73 9.68
N MET A 140 4.73 -0.40 8.65
CA MET A 140 3.73 -1.31 8.12
C MET A 140 3.58 -1.16 6.61
N ALA A 141 3.43 -2.27 5.90
CA ALA A 141 3.12 -2.23 4.48
C ALA A 141 2.28 -3.43 4.08
N THR A 142 1.43 -3.23 3.08
CA THR A 142 0.82 -4.34 2.36
C THR A 142 1.88 -4.95 1.44
N GLY A 143 2.14 -6.24 1.61
CA GLY A 143 2.99 -7.04 0.74
C GLY A 143 2.36 -7.24 -0.63
N TYR A 144 3.18 -7.54 -1.62
CA TYR A 144 2.73 -7.84 -2.98
C TYR A 144 1.87 -9.10 -3.03
N ASP A 145 2.01 -10.01 -2.06
CA ASP A 145 1.15 -11.19 -1.86
C ASP A 145 -0.24 -10.87 -1.27
N GLY A 146 -0.48 -9.60 -0.91
CA GLY A 146 -1.73 -9.11 -0.32
C GLY A 146 -1.88 -9.37 1.17
N ASN A 147 -0.83 -9.87 1.86
CA ASN A 147 -0.78 -9.86 3.32
C ASN A 147 -0.26 -8.51 3.80
N ILE A 148 -0.59 -8.13 5.03
CA ILE A 148 0.00 -6.95 5.67
C ILE A 148 1.17 -7.39 6.54
N TYR A 149 2.23 -6.59 6.55
CA TYR A 149 3.43 -6.84 7.33
C TYR A 149 3.68 -5.67 8.25
N ALA A 150 3.95 -5.95 9.52
CA ALA A 150 4.23 -4.93 10.52
C ALA A 150 5.54 -5.26 11.24
N LEU A 151 6.39 -4.27 11.45
CA LEU A 151 7.72 -4.47 11.99
C LEU A 151 7.98 -3.53 13.16
N ASN A 152 8.59 -4.07 14.22
CA ASN A 152 8.99 -3.26 15.36
C ASN A 152 10.30 -2.50 15.09
N ASN A 153 10.54 -1.46 15.89
CA ASN A 153 11.68 -0.57 15.70
C ASN A 153 13.02 -1.30 15.67
N ALA A 154 13.21 -2.31 16.52
CA ALA A 154 14.46 -3.05 16.62
C ALA A 154 14.60 -4.22 15.63
N GLY A 155 13.59 -4.48 14.79
CA GLY A 155 13.63 -5.60 13.84
C GLY A 155 13.51 -6.99 14.48
N THR A 156 13.14 -7.06 15.76
CA THR A 156 13.04 -8.32 16.51
C THR A 156 11.71 -9.04 16.34
N GLN A 157 10.70 -8.38 15.74
CA GLN A 157 9.42 -9.00 15.43
C GLN A 157 8.86 -8.50 14.09
N LEU A 158 8.85 -9.37 13.07
CA LEU A 158 8.13 -9.16 11.82
C LEU A 158 6.80 -9.91 11.86
N LEU A 159 5.71 -9.18 12.02
CA LEU A 159 4.36 -9.73 12.00
C LEU A 159 3.86 -9.85 10.55
N GLN A 160 3.22 -10.97 10.24
CA GLN A 160 2.40 -11.16 9.05
C GLN A 160 0.93 -11.22 9.46
N ILE A 161 0.13 -10.33 8.89
CA ILE A 161 -1.31 -10.23 9.10
C ILE A 161 -1.98 -10.68 7.81
N SER A 162 -2.44 -11.93 7.82
CA SER A 162 -3.05 -12.60 6.66
C SER A 162 -4.57 -12.62 6.78
N LYS A 163 -5.27 -12.70 5.66
CA LYS A 163 -6.74 -12.89 5.66
C LYS A 163 -7.09 -14.34 5.34
N LYS A 164 -7.81 -15.01 6.26
CA LYS A 164 -8.35 -16.35 6.06
C LYS A 164 -9.89 -16.29 6.14
N GLY A 165 -10.54 -16.37 4.98
CA GLY A 165 -11.97 -16.10 4.87
C GLY A 165 -12.28 -14.66 5.25
N ASN A 166 -13.15 -14.46 6.25
CA ASN A 166 -13.55 -13.13 6.73
C ASN A 166 -12.76 -12.66 7.97
N GLN A 167 -11.71 -13.38 8.37
CA GLN A 167 -10.93 -13.05 9.57
C GLN A 167 -9.46 -12.76 9.21
N TYR A 168 -8.86 -11.86 9.97
CA TYR A 168 -7.43 -11.60 10.01
C TYR A 168 -6.75 -12.55 11.00
N ILE A 169 -5.61 -13.12 10.60
CA ILE A 169 -4.76 -13.98 11.41
C ILE A 169 -3.37 -13.36 11.47
N VAL A 170 -2.84 -13.23 12.69
CA VAL A 170 -1.53 -12.65 12.96
C VAL A 170 -0.53 -13.78 13.24
N SER A 171 0.60 -13.76 12.53
CA SER A 171 1.72 -14.67 12.74
C SER A 171 3.00 -13.88 12.96
N ASP A 172 3.87 -14.33 13.87
CA ASP A 172 5.21 -13.78 14.03
C ASP A 172 6.18 -14.57 13.14
N LEU A 173 6.78 -13.90 12.16
CA LEU A 173 7.78 -14.51 11.29
C LEU A 173 9.15 -14.58 11.97
N GLY A 174 9.39 -13.77 13.00
CA GLY A 174 10.62 -13.78 13.79
C GLY A 174 11.52 -12.56 13.58
N ILE A 175 12.78 -12.74 13.94
CA ILE A 175 13.80 -11.68 14.01
C ILE A 175 14.45 -11.50 12.65
N ILE A 176 14.59 -10.25 12.21
CA ILE A 176 15.40 -9.89 11.04
C ILE A 176 16.86 -9.71 11.48
N THR A 177 17.75 -10.41 10.81
CA THR A 177 19.19 -10.39 11.07
C THR A 177 19.95 -9.63 9.99
N ASP A 178 21.12 -9.10 10.33
CA ASP A 178 21.98 -8.43 9.35
C ASP A 178 22.56 -9.41 8.33
N ASP A 179 22.55 -9.01 7.06
CA ASP A 179 23.38 -9.65 6.06
C ASP A 179 24.87 -9.38 6.34
N ALA A 180 25.72 -10.38 6.12
CA ALA A 180 27.16 -10.26 6.40
C ALA A 180 27.83 -9.14 5.59
N SER A 181 27.25 -8.72 4.46
CA SER A 181 27.74 -7.62 3.64
C SER A 181 27.44 -6.22 4.18
N ASN A 182 26.66 -6.09 5.26
CA ASN A 182 26.25 -4.78 5.79
C ASN A 182 27.41 -3.96 6.40
N GLY A 183 28.52 -4.61 6.76
CA GLY A 183 29.64 -3.98 7.44
C GLY A 183 29.19 -3.36 8.76
N LYS A 184 29.37 -2.04 8.92
CA LYS A 184 28.99 -1.31 10.13
C LYS A 184 27.52 -0.90 10.22
N ASN A 185 26.75 -1.09 9.14
CA ASN A 185 25.36 -0.61 9.07
C ASN A 185 24.43 -1.70 9.59
N SER A 186 24.18 -1.72 10.90
CA SER A 186 23.30 -2.73 11.49
C SER A 186 21.83 -2.36 11.35
N PHE A 187 20.99 -3.33 11.05
CA PHE A 187 19.54 -3.16 10.96
C PHE A 187 18.88 -2.96 12.33
N THR A 188 19.44 -3.53 13.39
CA THR A 188 18.83 -3.53 14.72
C THR A 188 19.37 -2.42 15.63
N ALA A 189 20.44 -1.72 15.21
CA ALA A 189 21.03 -0.62 15.96
C ALA A 189 20.24 0.69 15.79
N MET A 190 20.14 1.47 16.88
CA MET A 190 19.33 2.69 16.98
C MET A 190 19.75 3.77 15.98
N GLU A 191 21.05 3.86 15.73
CA GLU A 191 21.72 4.92 14.97
C GLU A 191 21.57 4.68 13.47
N THR A 192 21.38 3.42 13.08
CA THR A 192 21.40 3.00 11.68
C THR A 192 20.04 2.52 11.21
N GLY A 193 19.47 1.50 11.83
CA GLY A 193 18.34 0.75 11.28
C GLY A 193 17.01 0.93 12.00
N PHE A 194 16.94 1.78 13.03
CA PHE A 194 15.80 1.87 13.94
C PHE A 194 14.71 2.86 13.50
N GLY A 195 13.45 2.57 13.87
CA GLY A 195 12.27 3.37 13.54
C GLY A 195 12.04 3.56 12.03
N GLY A 196 11.28 4.60 11.69
CA GLY A 196 10.90 4.91 10.31
C GLY A 196 9.81 3.98 9.78
N ASP A 197 9.82 3.69 8.49
CA ASP A 197 8.71 3.02 7.80
C ASP A 197 9.20 2.04 6.73
N MET A 198 8.29 1.35 6.03
CA MET A 198 8.62 0.38 5.01
C MET A 198 7.65 0.40 3.82
N ILE A 199 8.14 -0.05 2.68
CA ILE A 199 7.32 -0.32 1.48
C ILE A 199 7.59 -1.73 0.98
N ALA A 200 6.63 -2.30 0.25
CA ALA A 200 6.83 -3.56 -0.47
C ALA A 200 7.25 -3.32 -1.92
N ASP A 201 7.99 -4.28 -2.49
CA ASP A 201 8.30 -4.37 -3.91
C ASP A 201 7.52 -5.49 -4.60
N ALA A 202 7.57 -5.50 -5.94
CA ALA A 202 6.86 -6.49 -6.76
C ALA A 202 7.40 -7.93 -6.65
N GLU A 203 8.46 -8.16 -5.87
CA GLU A 203 8.99 -9.48 -5.54
C GLU A 203 8.61 -9.90 -4.11
N ASN A 204 7.77 -9.11 -3.43
CA ASN A 204 7.39 -9.28 -2.02
C ASN A 204 8.58 -9.16 -1.04
N ASN A 205 9.60 -8.40 -1.42
CA ASN A 205 10.60 -7.89 -0.49
C ASN A 205 10.13 -6.54 0.07
N PHE A 206 10.79 -6.09 1.13
CA PHE A 206 10.50 -4.83 1.78
C PHE A 206 11.73 -3.92 1.74
N TYR A 207 11.54 -2.67 1.34
CA TYR A 207 12.52 -1.62 1.62
C TYR A 207 12.12 -0.97 2.93
N VAL A 208 12.96 -1.11 3.94
CA VAL A 208 12.79 -0.52 5.26
C VAL A 208 13.65 0.73 5.34
N PHE A 209 13.01 1.86 5.60
CA PHE A 209 13.61 3.17 5.77
C PHE A 209 13.72 3.44 7.26
N SER A 210 14.94 3.52 7.78
CA SER A 210 15.13 3.91 9.17
C SER A 210 14.79 5.38 9.37
N ALA A 211 14.52 5.79 10.61
CA ALA A 211 14.26 7.19 10.94
C ALA A 211 15.44 8.11 10.55
N SER A 212 16.66 7.57 10.55
CA SER A 212 17.89 8.29 10.14
C SER A 212 18.14 8.31 8.63
N GLY A 213 17.21 7.77 7.82
CA GLY A 213 17.24 7.79 6.36
C GLY A 213 18.12 6.71 5.73
N ASN A 214 18.53 5.69 6.50
CA ASN A 214 19.18 4.50 5.93
C ASN A 214 18.13 3.57 5.34
N VAL A 215 18.49 2.87 4.27
CA VAL A 215 17.60 1.96 3.55
C VAL A 215 18.16 0.55 3.61
N PHE A 216 17.31 -0.39 4.01
CA PHE A 216 17.61 -1.81 4.05
C PHE A 216 16.60 -2.56 3.18
N LYS A 217 17.06 -3.53 2.40
CA LYS A 217 16.19 -4.49 1.70
C LYS A 217 16.05 -5.72 2.58
N VAL A 218 14.82 -6.07 2.93
CA VAL A 218 14.45 -7.21 3.77
C VAL A 218 13.63 -8.19 2.94
N THR A 219 13.95 -9.49 3.03
CA THR A 219 13.07 -10.54 2.49
C THR A 219 12.35 -11.24 3.63
N ALA A 220 11.02 -11.38 3.55
CA ALA A 220 10.26 -12.07 4.60
C ALA A 220 10.57 -13.58 4.67
N LYS A 221 11.14 -14.15 3.60
CA LYS A 221 11.52 -15.56 3.55
C LYS A 221 12.83 -15.85 4.28
N GLU A 222 13.83 -14.98 4.12
CA GLU A 222 15.16 -15.20 4.72
C GLU A 222 15.33 -14.48 6.05
N LEU A 223 14.47 -13.49 6.34
CA LEU A 223 14.56 -12.63 7.52
C LEU A 223 15.96 -12.02 7.65
N LYS A 224 16.48 -11.54 6.51
CA LYS A 224 17.77 -10.86 6.39
C LYS A 224 17.57 -9.45 5.87
N ALA A 225 18.21 -8.50 6.53
CA ALA A 225 18.30 -7.11 6.11
C ALA A 225 19.63 -6.89 5.39
N LYS A 226 19.58 -6.44 4.15
CA LYS A 226 20.75 -6.00 3.37
C LYS A 226 20.76 -4.49 3.27
N PHE A 227 21.85 -3.86 3.71
CA PHE A 227 22.02 -2.42 3.59
C PHE A 227 22.10 -2.00 2.12
N VAL A 228 21.26 -1.04 1.73
CA VAL A 228 21.18 -0.48 0.37
C VAL A 228 21.96 0.84 0.30
N GLY A 229 21.84 1.68 1.31
CA GLY A 229 22.51 2.98 1.36
C GLY A 229 21.79 3.97 2.27
N LYS A 230 22.12 5.25 2.13
CA LYS A 230 21.49 6.35 2.88
C LYS A 230 20.91 7.38 1.90
N ILE A 231 19.71 7.88 2.21
CA ILE A 231 19.04 8.91 1.44
C ILE A 231 19.85 10.22 1.49
N SER A 232 20.07 10.83 0.33
CA SER A 232 20.66 12.16 0.18
C SER A 232 19.63 13.18 -0.29
N GLY A 233 19.89 14.48 -0.09
CA GLY A 233 19.00 15.56 -0.54
C GLY A 233 17.81 15.85 0.38
N ILE A 234 17.81 15.30 1.60
CA ILE A 234 16.91 15.70 2.69
C ILE A 234 17.69 16.54 3.73
N PRO A 235 17.02 17.40 4.52
CA PRO A 235 17.65 18.14 5.61
C PRO A 235 18.27 17.23 6.68
N ASP A 236 19.34 17.70 7.35
CA ASP A 236 20.07 16.90 8.35
C ASP A 236 19.21 16.45 9.54
N ASN A 237 18.20 17.23 9.90
CA ASN A 237 17.28 16.95 11.01
C ASN A 237 15.99 16.24 10.58
N TYR A 238 15.88 15.88 9.30
CA TYR A 238 14.74 15.16 8.74
C TYR A 238 14.68 13.75 9.31
N SER A 239 13.55 13.43 9.93
CA SER A 239 13.25 12.07 10.39
C SER A 239 12.32 11.43 9.38
N VAL A 240 12.73 10.31 8.78
CA VAL A 240 11.87 9.55 7.86
C VAL A 240 10.88 8.75 8.71
N ASN A 241 9.60 9.10 8.67
CA ASN A 241 8.56 8.46 9.49
C ASN A 241 7.47 7.80 8.65
N GLY A 242 7.19 8.33 7.46
CA GLY A 242 6.30 7.69 6.52
C GLY A 242 7.00 7.45 5.19
N SER A 243 6.69 6.35 4.53
CA SER A 243 7.18 5.97 3.22
C SER A 243 6.09 5.24 2.44
N ALA A 244 5.75 5.71 1.24
CA ALA A 244 4.83 4.99 0.38
C ALA A 244 5.18 5.19 -1.09
N VAL A 245 4.78 4.25 -1.93
CA VAL A 245 5.04 4.31 -3.37
C VAL A 245 3.92 5.11 -4.04
N ASN A 246 4.27 6.03 -4.93
CA ASN A 246 3.29 6.77 -5.71
C ASN A 246 2.93 6.01 -7.00
N SER A 247 1.95 6.53 -7.74
CA SER A 247 1.47 5.93 -8.99
C SER A 247 2.53 5.85 -10.11
N LYS A 248 3.68 6.51 -9.95
CA LYS A 248 4.83 6.46 -10.87
C LYS A 248 5.88 5.43 -10.45
N GLY A 249 5.62 4.66 -9.39
CA GLY A 249 6.58 3.71 -8.84
C GLY A 249 7.75 4.37 -8.09
N LYS A 250 7.65 5.67 -7.77
CA LYS A 250 8.64 6.39 -6.96
C LYS A 250 8.23 6.37 -5.49
N VAL A 251 9.22 6.41 -4.60
CA VAL A 251 8.95 6.42 -3.16
C VAL A 251 8.77 7.86 -2.72
N VAL A 252 7.74 8.12 -1.92
CA VAL A 252 7.54 9.40 -1.25
C VAL A 252 7.76 9.17 0.23
N ILE A 253 8.59 10.01 0.85
CA ILE A 253 8.85 10.01 2.28
C ILE A 253 8.29 11.26 2.96
N ALA A 254 7.93 11.11 4.23
CA ALA A 254 7.40 12.17 5.07
C ALA A 254 8.01 12.16 6.48
N SER A 255 7.86 13.27 7.19
CA SER A 255 8.42 13.45 8.53
C SER A 255 7.36 13.72 9.59
N ALA A 256 7.54 13.09 10.76
CA ALA A 256 6.72 13.35 11.95
C ALA A 256 6.91 14.77 12.50
N LYS A 257 8.02 15.44 12.17
CA LYS A 257 8.35 16.78 12.65
C LYS A 257 7.72 17.91 11.83
N GLY A 258 7.00 17.59 10.76
CA GLY A 258 6.44 18.59 9.85
C GLY A 258 7.51 19.15 8.92
N ASP A 259 7.55 18.68 7.68
CA ASP A 259 8.42 19.22 6.64
C ASP A 259 7.85 18.89 5.26
N ASN A 260 8.55 19.30 4.20
CA ASN A 260 8.22 18.90 2.83
C ASN A 260 8.20 17.36 2.73
N LEU A 261 7.33 16.86 1.86
CA LEU A 261 7.43 15.49 1.38
C LEU A 261 8.52 15.42 0.31
N TYR A 262 9.25 14.32 0.25
CA TYR A 262 10.31 14.12 -0.73
C TYR A 262 10.04 12.88 -1.58
N GLU A 263 10.24 12.99 -2.88
CA GLU A 263 10.32 11.84 -3.78
C GLU A 263 11.75 11.31 -3.78
N VAL A 264 11.92 10.02 -3.50
CA VAL A 264 13.21 9.31 -3.46
C VAL A 264 13.30 8.36 -4.64
N ASP A 265 14.41 8.45 -5.36
CA ASP A 265 14.76 7.45 -6.36
C ASP A 265 15.45 6.27 -5.68
N LEU A 266 14.85 5.08 -5.73
CA LEU A 266 15.37 3.89 -5.04
C LEU A 266 16.71 3.36 -5.58
N GLN A 267 17.09 3.71 -6.81
CA GLN A 267 18.34 3.25 -7.40
C GLN A 267 19.52 4.12 -6.95
N THR A 268 19.29 5.42 -6.82
CA THR A 268 20.32 6.41 -6.48
C THR A 268 20.26 6.88 -5.03
N LEU A 269 19.13 6.65 -4.36
CA LEU A 269 18.76 7.19 -3.04
C LEU A 269 18.76 8.72 -2.95
N GLN A 270 18.71 9.40 -4.10
CA GLN A 270 18.59 10.84 -4.15
C GLN A 270 17.12 11.25 -3.94
N ALA A 271 16.90 12.14 -2.97
CA ALA A 271 15.62 12.75 -2.69
C ALA A 271 15.46 14.11 -3.37
N LYS A 272 14.23 14.43 -3.76
CA LYS A 272 13.81 15.74 -4.25
C LYS A 272 12.51 16.15 -3.58
N ALA A 273 12.47 17.37 -3.04
CA ALA A 273 11.24 17.90 -2.44
C ALA A 273 10.10 17.94 -3.47
N LEU A 274 8.92 17.51 -3.06
CA LEU A 274 7.69 17.69 -3.82
C LEU A 274 7.34 19.19 -3.87
N PRO A 275 6.65 19.65 -4.94
CA PRO A 275 6.43 21.08 -5.18
C PRO A 275 5.43 21.76 -4.24
N GLY A 276 4.68 21.02 -3.42
CA GLY A 276 3.72 21.59 -2.47
C GLY A 276 4.43 22.26 -1.32
N GLY A 277 3.86 23.38 -0.85
CA GLY A 277 4.39 24.15 0.27
C GLY A 277 3.87 23.72 1.64
N GLU A 278 3.00 22.71 1.71
CA GLU A 278 2.50 22.19 2.99
C GLU A 278 3.59 21.39 3.70
N LYS A 279 3.65 21.53 5.03
CA LYS A 279 4.58 20.81 5.90
C LYS A 279 3.82 19.99 6.95
N PRO A 280 3.01 19.01 6.54
CA PRO A 280 2.20 18.25 7.47
C PRO A 280 3.07 17.37 8.37
N HIS A 281 2.69 17.24 9.63
CA HIS A 281 3.23 16.22 10.52
C HIS A 281 2.65 14.87 10.09
N ILE A 282 3.48 14.00 9.51
CA ILE A 282 3.05 12.69 9.03
C ILE A 282 3.84 11.61 9.77
N TYR A 283 3.11 10.71 10.41
CA TYR A 283 3.69 9.65 11.24
C TYR A 283 3.88 8.34 10.49
N ASP A 284 3.15 8.15 9.39
CA ASP A 284 3.24 6.98 8.51
C ASP A 284 2.55 7.32 7.16
N LEU A 285 2.96 6.67 6.07
CA LEU A 285 2.31 6.74 4.76
C LEU A 285 1.96 5.35 4.25
N ALA A 286 0.79 5.21 3.63
CA ALA A 286 0.40 3.96 2.96
C ALA A 286 -0.11 4.21 1.54
N SER A 287 0.09 3.23 0.66
CA SER A 287 -0.43 3.27 -0.70
C SER A 287 -0.70 1.87 -1.26
N ARG A 288 -1.35 1.82 -2.41
CA ARG A 288 -1.58 0.56 -3.15
C ARG A 288 -0.44 0.15 -4.08
N TYR A 289 0.60 0.98 -4.20
CA TYR A 289 1.64 0.82 -5.21
C TYR A 289 2.85 0.10 -4.62
N PHE A 290 3.61 -0.55 -5.50
CA PHE A 290 4.77 -1.34 -5.11
C PHE A 290 6.03 -0.83 -5.81
N ALA A 291 7.15 -0.88 -5.11
CA ALA A 291 8.45 -0.56 -5.70
C ALA A 291 8.80 -1.59 -6.77
N ASN A 292 9.51 -1.15 -7.82
CA ASN A 292 9.92 -2.01 -8.93
C ASN A 292 8.77 -2.80 -9.59
N ASP A 293 7.53 -2.34 -9.39
CA ASP A 293 6.39 -2.92 -10.06
C ASP A 293 6.48 -2.55 -11.53
N ARG A 294 6.80 -3.53 -12.35
CA ARG A 294 6.68 -3.45 -13.79
C ARG A 294 5.20 -3.54 -14.16
N THR A 295 4.36 -2.71 -13.55
CA THR A 295 3.14 -2.29 -14.21
C THR A 295 3.62 -1.52 -15.42
N SER A 296 3.66 -2.23 -16.55
CA SER A 296 3.75 -1.60 -17.84
C SER A 296 2.77 -0.44 -17.79
N SER A 297 3.21 0.75 -18.19
CA SER A 297 2.37 1.93 -18.44
C SER A 297 1.42 1.64 -19.59
N VAL A 298 0.62 0.59 -19.46
CA VAL A 298 -0.46 0.20 -20.31
C VAL A 298 -1.63 0.87 -19.62
N SER A 299 -2.09 1.94 -20.24
CA SER A 299 -3.44 2.45 -20.08
C SER A 299 -4.39 1.27 -19.99
N ALA A 300 -4.79 0.86 -18.78
CA ALA A 300 -5.94 0.00 -18.62
C ALA A 300 -7.08 0.77 -19.28
N LEU A 301 -7.49 0.34 -20.47
CA LEU A 301 -8.73 0.82 -21.04
C LEU A 301 -9.77 0.52 -19.97
N ALA A 302 -10.48 1.55 -19.48
CA ALA A 302 -11.37 1.48 -18.31
C ALA A 302 -12.51 0.44 -18.44
N ASN A 303 -12.58 -0.22 -19.59
CA ASN A 303 -13.62 -1.14 -20.02
C ASN A 303 -13.09 -2.56 -20.32
N ILE A 304 -11.82 -2.87 -20.03
CA ILE A 304 -11.28 -4.25 -20.07
C ILE A 304 -10.87 -4.63 -18.65
N ASP A 305 -11.38 -5.76 -18.15
CA ASP A 305 -11.06 -6.23 -16.81
C ASP A 305 -10.86 -7.75 -16.71
N ILE A 306 -10.12 -8.15 -15.69
CA ILE A 306 -9.87 -9.55 -15.31
C ILE A 306 -10.22 -9.73 -13.83
N PHE A 307 -11.09 -10.69 -13.51
CA PHE A 307 -11.47 -10.99 -12.12
C PHE A 307 -11.86 -12.47 -11.91
N PRO A 308 -11.63 -13.04 -10.71
CA PRO A 308 -10.98 -12.42 -9.57
C PRO A 308 -9.45 -12.33 -9.76
N THR A 309 -8.79 -11.41 -9.03
CA THR A 309 -7.32 -11.35 -8.98
C THR A 309 -6.73 -12.27 -7.93
N ARG A 310 -7.53 -12.74 -6.96
CA ARG A 310 -7.20 -13.88 -6.10
C ARG A 310 -8.01 -15.07 -6.60
N VAL A 311 -7.34 -16.05 -7.18
CA VAL A 311 -7.94 -17.17 -7.91
C VAL A 311 -7.81 -18.43 -7.07
N ASN A 312 -8.95 -18.93 -6.60
CA ASN A 312 -9.09 -20.20 -5.87
C ASN A 312 -9.63 -21.32 -6.74
N GLU A 313 -10.56 -21.00 -7.62
CA GLU A 313 -11.24 -21.98 -8.47
C GLU A 313 -10.53 -22.24 -9.82
N HIS A 314 -9.26 -21.83 -9.94
CA HIS A 314 -8.44 -21.99 -11.14
C HIS A 314 -9.09 -21.43 -12.42
N PHE A 315 -9.87 -20.36 -12.30
CA PHE A 315 -10.36 -19.61 -13.44
C PHE A 315 -10.36 -18.11 -13.17
N ILE A 316 -10.33 -17.36 -14.26
CA ILE A 316 -10.56 -15.91 -14.28
C ILE A 316 -11.64 -15.61 -15.31
N ASN A 317 -12.38 -14.54 -15.11
CA ASN A 317 -13.28 -13.97 -16.10
C ASN A 317 -12.60 -12.78 -16.74
N VAL A 318 -12.73 -12.71 -18.06
CA VAL A 318 -12.28 -11.57 -18.87
C VAL A 318 -13.52 -10.85 -19.36
N ASN A 319 -13.62 -9.57 -19.02
CA ASN A 319 -14.67 -8.69 -19.48
C ASN A 319 -14.09 -7.63 -20.41
N VAL A 320 -14.73 -7.41 -21.56
CA VAL A 320 -14.49 -6.27 -22.45
C VAL A 320 -15.84 -5.61 -22.69
N ASN A 321 -15.89 -4.29 -22.53
CA ASN A 321 -17.05 -3.46 -22.83
C ASN A 321 -16.62 -2.15 -23.53
N ASP A 322 -15.86 -2.29 -24.60
CA ASP A 322 -15.29 -1.18 -25.35
C ASP A 322 -15.47 -1.36 -26.86
N LYS A 323 -16.30 -0.50 -27.47
CA LYS A 323 -16.57 -0.53 -28.92
C LYS A 323 -15.34 -0.26 -29.79
N SER A 324 -14.28 0.32 -29.23
CA SER A 324 -13.00 0.51 -29.93
C SER A 324 -12.19 -0.78 -30.06
N VAL A 325 -12.46 -1.76 -29.20
CA VAL A 325 -11.79 -3.07 -29.20
C VAL A 325 -12.51 -4.00 -30.17
N LYS A 326 -11.82 -4.43 -31.22
CA LYS A 326 -12.37 -5.28 -32.26
C LYS A 326 -11.41 -6.42 -32.57
N GLY A 327 -11.95 -7.55 -33.03
CA GLY A 327 -11.17 -8.70 -33.47
C GLY A 327 -10.85 -9.68 -32.36
N ASN A 328 -9.83 -10.49 -32.59
CA ASN A 328 -9.38 -11.51 -31.63
C ASN A 328 -8.30 -10.94 -30.73
N LEU A 329 -8.54 -10.96 -29.42
CA LEU A 329 -7.52 -10.65 -28.43
C LEU A 329 -6.78 -11.92 -28.05
N LYS A 330 -5.55 -11.75 -27.59
CA LYS A 330 -4.75 -12.84 -27.03
C LYS A 330 -4.54 -12.61 -25.55
N LEU A 331 -5.00 -13.55 -24.74
CA LEU A 331 -4.64 -13.66 -23.34
C LEU A 331 -3.38 -14.50 -23.20
N SER A 332 -2.42 -13.99 -22.44
CA SER A 332 -1.17 -14.69 -22.09
C SER A 332 -0.95 -14.61 -20.59
N VAL A 333 -0.62 -15.74 -19.98
CA VAL A 333 -0.28 -15.86 -18.56
C VAL A 333 1.22 -16.07 -18.45
N PHE A 334 1.86 -15.29 -17.59
CA PHE A 334 3.29 -15.37 -17.31
C PHE A 334 3.50 -15.65 -15.83
N ASP A 335 4.46 -16.49 -15.50
CA ASP A 335 4.96 -16.59 -14.13
C ASP A 335 5.82 -15.37 -13.76
N ILE A 336 6.21 -15.25 -12.49
CA ILE A 336 7.05 -14.14 -12.01
C ILE A 336 8.44 -14.07 -12.67
N SER A 337 8.92 -15.15 -13.29
CA SER A 337 10.18 -15.14 -14.05
C SER A 337 10.01 -14.60 -15.48
N GLY A 338 8.78 -14.27 -15.88
CA GLY A 338 8.43 -13.82 -17.22
C GLY A 338 8.25 -14.95 -18.22
N LYS A 339 8.27 -16.22 -17.77
CA LYS A 339 8.01 -17.36 -18.65
C LYS A 339 6.51 -17.45 -18.91
N ASN A 340 6.14 -17.57 -20.18
CA ASN A 340 4.75 -17.78 -20.57
C ASN A 340 4.30 -19.20 -20.18
N VAL A 341 3.26 -19.29 -19.36
CA VAL A 341 2.72 -20.53 -18.79
C VAL A 341 1.30 -20.82 -19.25
N GLY A 342 0.69 -19.93 -20.03
CA GLY A 342 -0.66 -20.12 -20.56
C GLY A 342 -0.98 -19.13 -21.66
N LYS A 343 -1.80 -19.56 -22.63
CA LYS A 343 -2.32 -18.70 -23.70
C LYS A 343 -3.75 -19.10 -24.02
N GLN A 344 -4.57 -18.11 -24.34
CA GLN A 344 -5.96 -18.30 -24.77
C GLN A 344 -6.33 -17.19 -25.75
N ASP A 345 -6.92 -17.55 -26.89
CA ASP A 345 -7.51 -16.57 -27.79
C ASP A 345 -8.93 -16.22 -27.32
N LEU A 346 -9.28 -14.94 -27.42
CA LEU A 346 -10.52 -14.34 -26.95
C LEU A 346 -11.18 -13.61 -28.13
N SER A 347 -12.40 -13.97 -28.49
CA SER A 347 -13.09 -13.37 -29.63
C SER A 347 -14.05 -12.27 -29.18
N VAL A 348 -13.74 -11.01 -29.46
CA VAL A 348 -14.57 -9.86 -29.07
C VAL A 348 -15.59 -9.58 -30.18
N LYS A 349 -16.87 -9.53 -29.82
CA LYS A 349 -17.97 -9.22 -30.75
C LYS A 349 -18.56 -7.86 -30.40
N ASP A 350 -18.54 -6.92 -31.34
CA ASP A 350 -19.08 -5.57 -31.19
C ASP A 350 -18.56 -4.80 -29.96
N GLY A 351 -17.30 -5.04 -29.58
CA GLY A 351 -16.68 -4.43 -28.40
C GLY A 351 -17.09 -5.06 -27.07
N SER A 352 -17.79 -6.20 -27.10
CA SER A 352 -18.23 -6.93 -25.91
C SER A 352 -17.58 -8.30 -25.84
N LEU A 353 -17.10 -8.66 -24.66
CA LEU A 353 -16.66 -10.00 -24.28
C LEU A 353 -16.99 -10.23 -22.83
N ASN A 354 -17.53 -11.40 -22.51
CA ASN A 354 -17.54 -11.91 -21.15
C ASN A 354 -17.23 -13.40 -21.22
N GLN A 355 -15.99 -13.76 -20.91
CA GLN A 355 -15.50 -15.12 -21.08
C GLN A 355 -14.74 -15.60 -19.85
N GLN A 356 -15.12 -16.77 -19.36
CA GLN A 356 -14.36 -17.49 -18.35
C GLN A 356 -13.17 -18.20 -19.02
N VAL A 357 -11.99 -18.06 -18.41
CA VAL A 357 -10.73 -18.65 -18.85
C VAL A 357 -10.21 -19.54 -17.74
N LEU A 358 -10.11 -20.84 -18.03
CA LEU A 358 -9.58 -21.83 -17.10
C LEU A 358 -8.06 -21.76 -17.07
N LEU A 359 -7.50 -21.59 -15.88
CA LEU A 359 -6.06 -21.54 -15.58
C LEU A 359 -5.54 -22.92 -15.17
N LYS A 360 -5.76 -23.92 -16.02
CA LYS A 360 -5.42 -25.32 -15.72
C LYS A 360 -3.91 -25.44 -15.45
N ASN A 361 -3.56 -26.16 -14.39
CA ASN A 361 -2.18 -26.51 -14.01
C ASN A 361 -1.31 -25.36 -13.51
N LEU A 362 -1.86 -24.17 -13.21
CA LEU A 362 -1.13 -23.19 -12.44
C LEU A 362 -1.01 -23.68 -10.99
N ILE A 363 0.21 -23.63 -10.46
CA ILE A 363 0.48 -23.90 -9.05
C ILE A 363 0.21 -22.64 -8.22
N ASN A 364 0.22 -22.77 -6.90
CA ASN A 364 0.10 -21.61 -6.02
C ASN A 364 1.22 -20.60 -6.30
N GLY A 365 0.86 -19.34 -6.54
CA GLY A 365 1.83 -18.32 -6.89
C GLY A 365 1.24 -17.08 -7.55
N ALA A 366 2.09 -16.08 -7.74
CA ALA A 366 1.76 -14.87 -8.49
C ALA A 366 1.99 -15.07 -9.99
N TYR A 367 1.06 -14.55 -10.79
CA TYR A 367 1.12 -14.58 -12.25
C TYR A 367 0.73 -13.22 -12.83
N ILE A 368 1.23 -12.91 -14.02
CA ILE A 368 0.82 -11.74 -14.80
C ILE A 368 -0.02 -12.22 -15.97
N VAL A 369 -1.23 -11.70 -16.09
CA VAL A 369 -2.13 -11.94 -17.22
C VAL A 369 -2.14 -10.71 -18.11
N ASN A 370 -1.70 -10.89 -19.36
CA ASN A 370 -1.72 -9.86 -20.38
C ASN A 370 -2.84 -10.15 -21.39
N ILE A 371 -3.57 -9.12 -21.77
CA ILE A 371 -4.46 -9.12 -22.92
C ILE A 371 -3.83 -8.22 -23.98
N THR A 372 -3.59 -8.77 -25.17
CA THR A 372 -3.04 -8.03 -26.31
C THR A 372 -4.01 -8.03 -27.48
N ASP A 373 -3.94 -7.00 -28.32
CA ASP A 373 -4.60 -7.01 -29.63
C ASP A 373 -3.85 -7.87 -30.66
N GLU A 374 -4.38 -7.95 -31.88
CA GLU A 374 -3.80 -8.71 -33.00
C GLU A 374 -2.42 -8.19 -33.43
N SER A 375 -2.10 -6.92 -33.17
CA SER A 375 -0.78 -6.34 -33.44
C SER A 375 0.26 -6.68 -32.36
N GLY A 376 -0.17 -7.33 -31.27
CA GLY A 376 0.65 -7.62 -30.11
C GLY A 376 0.77 -6.47 -29.11
N LYS A 377 0.02 -5.37 -29.31
CA LYS A 377 -0.03 -4.26 -28.35
C LYS A 377 -0.79 -4.72 -27.12
N VAL A 378 -0.20 -4.50 -25.93
CA VAL A 378 -0.84 -4.82 -24.65
C VAL A 378 -1.96 -3.82 -24.37
N LEU A 379 -3.17 -4.33 -24.15
CA LEU A 379 -4.38 -3.57 -23.81
C LEU A 379 -4.67 -3.58 -22.30
N LEU A 380 -4.32 -4.68 -21.63
CA LEU A 380 -4.41 -4.83 -20.18
C LEU A 380 -3.26 -5.73 -19.72
N SER A 381 -2.66 -5.38 -18.59
CA SER A 381 -1.76 -6.26 -17.84
C SER A 381 -2.23 -6.28 -16.39
N LYS A 382 -2.59 -7.46 -15.88
CA LYS A 382 -3.14 -7.59 -14.53
C LYS A 382 -2.48 -8.76 -13.80
N LYS A 383 -1.99 -8.49 -12.59
CA LYS A 383 -1.50 -9.53 -11.69
C LYS A 383 -2.67 -10.34 -11.12
N ILE A 384 -2.51 -11.65 -11.08
CA ILE A 384 -3.36 -12.57 -10.33
C ILE A 384 -2.51 -13.37 -9.34
N ILE A 385 -3.12 -13.84 -8.27
CA ILE A 385 -2.54 -14.75 -7.28
C ILE A 385 -3.39 -16.01 -7.29
N VAL A 386 -2.80 -17.14 -7.67
CA VAL A 386 -3.44 -18.45 -7.59
C VAL A 386 -3.18 -19.00 -6.19
N THR A 387 -4.24 -19.31 -5.46
CA THR A 387 -4.22 -19.87 -4.10
C THR A 387 -5.17 -21.04 -4.02
N GLN A 388 -4.72 -22.23 -3.66
CA GLN A 388 -5.62 -23.36 -3.36
C GLN A 388 -6.65 -23.03 -2.29
#